data_AF-B9TFI1-F1
#
_entry.id   AF-B9TFI1-F1
#
_cell.length_a   1.000
_cell.length_b   1.000
_cell.length_c   1.000
_cell.angle_alpha   90.00
_cell.angle_beta   90.00
_cell.angle_gamma   90.00
#
_symmetry.space_group_name_H-M   'P 1'
#
loop_
_entity.id
_entity.type
_entity.pdbx_description
1 polymer ?
#
loop_
_entity_poly.entity_id
_entity_poly.type
_entity_poly.pdbx_seq_one_letter_code
_entity_poly.pdbx_strand_id
1 'polypeptide(L)'
;MHVADWSTYLADGSMVRPGWWLGVDAYRIGNKNRQENGGEAAGAFVWSEPKPGKKRNQFIAGHHVAFLQEGSEVIIGERRGEWGHIRSISAGHLVSAKSGGYFGWEDKDVPWAQPDGDESATASVTSEGDWGWLYLHDQQPVREPRGVGSVVVPPQPIPVKAGTLMGQVGEYHDYERSTPLPPVPARQLLHLEAFAGDELKEFIGKCRARAAQLPASDRTVLVVQAGAKLVIHPAEPDHKLGTRHPLYDAKETARSPKSGPWVQVQPRYLTIGSIAALDGGPVWIRRDDLNRGPNGLSAWMRFPLRVRAVADPANAQTIAFPRAQLDGMGDGNVAVDDENIHWWRISLVAADGTDQRGWVCEKAHPGTTWESPWAWPGFEIVDATGVALTDAFRRNLSVTGSADWREQTEFEPSTAAINGSVLLQRLERTVSRIPLQYGEKKSGKDGQEVVTARKLQRAMNTSWLASELAH
;
A
#
# COMPACT_ATOMS: atom_id res chain seq x y z
N MET A 1 -14.25 -0.61 6.55
CA MET A 1 -13.25 -1.32 7.38
C MET A 1 -13.94 -2.36 8.24
N HIS A 2 -13.51 -3.62 8.15
CA HIS A 2 -14.00 -4.69 9.03
C HIS A 2 -13.03 -4.85 10.20
N VAL A 3 -13.44 -4.41 11.37
CA VAL A 3 -12.69 -4.55 12.64
C VAL A 3 -13.28 -5.68 13.46
N ALA A 4 -12.49 -6.23 14.38
CA ALA A 4 -12.91 -7.30 15.28
C ALA A 4 -14.18 -6.90 16.05
N ASP A 5 -15.11 -7.84 16.21
CA ASP A 5 -16.32 -7.65 16.97
C ASP A 5 -16.05 -7.73 18.48
N TRP A 6 -17.03 -7.34 19.30
CA TRP A 6 -16.88 -7.38 20.76
C TRP A 6 -16.62 -8.80 21.28
N SER A 7 -17.22 -9.82 20.67
CA SER A 7 -17.04 -11.22 21.06
C SER A 7 -15.59 -11.69 20.93
N THR A 8 -14.89 -11.23 19.89
CA THR A 8 -13.46 -11.49 19.68
C THR A 8 -12.62 -10.94 20.84
N TYR A 9 -12.90 -9.72 21.31
CA TYR A 9 -12.18 -9.12 22.45
C TYR A 9 -12.53 -9.75 23.80
N LEU A 10 -13.69 -10.41 23.91
CA LEU A 10 -14.03 -11.21 25.10
C LEU A 10 -13.30 -12.55 25.09
N ALA A 11 -13.16 -13.16 23.91
CA ALA A 11 -12.46 -14.43 23.75
C ALA A 11 -10.93 -14.29 23.97
N ASP A 12 -10.35 -13.15 23.59
CA ASP A 12 -8.94 -12.84 23.81
C ASP A 12 -8.78 -11.52 24.57
N GLY A 13 -8.63 -11.62 25.90
CA GLY A 13 -8.40 -10.48 26.79
C GLY A 13 -7.06 -9.78 26.61
N SER A 14 -6.13 -10.33 25.82
CA SER A 14 -4.86 -9.68 25.50
C SER A 14 -4.98 -8.65 24.37
N MET A 15 -6.05 -8.72 23.57
CA MET A 15 -6.28 -7.79 22.47
C MET A 15 -6.53 -6.38 22.98
N VAL A 16 -5.71 -5.43 22.50
CA VAL A 16 -5.89 -4.02 22.80
C VAL A 16 -7.20 -3.55 22.17
N ARG A 17 -8.08 -2.99 23.02
CA ARG A 17 -9.40 -2.51 22.64
C ARG A 17 -9.36 -1.01 22.30
N PRO A 18 -10.14 -0.53 21.32
CA PRO A 18 -10.23 0.90 21.03
C PRO A 18 -10.82 1.71 22.19
N GLY A 19 -10.10 2.73 22.66
CA GLY A 19 -10.53 3.60 23.76
C GLY A 19 -11.60 4.63 23.41
N TRP A 20 -11.97 4.72 22.13
CA TRP A 20 -12.91 5.72 21.61
C TRP A 20 -14.35 5.24 21.47
N TRP A 21 -14.65 3.98 21.79
CA TRP A 21 -16.03 3.50 21.74
C TRP A 21 -16.94 4.19 22.76
N LEU A 22 -18.19 4.43 22.37
CA LEU A 22 -19.18 5.11 23.20
C LEU A 22 -19.54 4.28 24.43
N GLY A 23 -19.60 4.92 25.59
CA GLY A 23 -19.99 4.27 26.84
C GLY A 23 -18.92 3.41 27.51
N VAL A 24 -17.72 3.33 26.92
CA VAL A 24 -16.54 2.86 27.63
C VAL A 24 -16.17 3.90 28.68
N ASP A 25 -16.21 3.53 29.95
CA ASP A 25 -15.74 4.36 31.06
C ASP A 25 -14.78 3.61 31.99
N ALA A 26 -14.75 2.28 31.92
CA ALA A 26 -13.84 1.48 32.72
C ALA A 26 -12.56 1.10 31.95
N TYR A 27 -11.42 1.27 32.61
CA TYR A 27 -10.09 1.02 32.07
C TYR A 27 -9.26 0.18 33.03
N ARG A 28 -8.56 -0.82 32.48
CA ARG A 28 -7.50 -1.56 33.16
C ARG A 28 -6.15 -0.94 32.84
N ILE A 29 -5.33 -0.79 33.87
CA ILE A 29 -4.02 -0.16 33.80
C ILE A 29 -3.04 -1.09 33.10
N GLY A 30 -2.42 -0.56 32.04
CA GLY A 30 -1.38 -1.25 31.28
C GLY A 30 -0.02 -1.19 31.97
N ASN A 31 1.02 -1.57 31.25
CA ASN A 31 2.37 -1.75 31.81
C ASN A 31 3.44 -0.88 31.17
N LYS A 32 3.03 0.21 30.52
CA LYS A 32 3.95 1.08 29.78
C LYS A 32 4.85 1.94 30.66
N ASN A 33 4.39 2.33 31.84
CA ASN A 33 5.19 3.16 32.75
C ASN A 33 5.83 2.31 33.85
N ARG A 34 6.88 2.85 34.44
CA ARG A 34 7.55 2.35 35.65
C ARG A 34 7.58 3.47 36.67
N GLN A 35 7.47 3.13 37.96
CA GLN A 35 7.61 4.10 39.04
C GLN A 35 8.95 4.87 38.93
N GLU A 36 8.94 6.13 39.34
CA GLU A 36 10.16 6.94 39.41
C GLU A 36 11.17 6.37 40.43
N ASN A 37 12.40 6.89 40.41
CA ASN A 37 13.51 6.45 41.27
C ASN A 37 13.94 4.98 41.06
N GLY A 38 13.84 4.48 39.82
CA GLY A 38 14.31 3.13 39.48
C GLY A 38 13.36 2.01 39.93
N GLY A 39 12.07 2.32 40.16
CA GLY A 39 11.08 1.31 40.53
C GLY A 39 10.79 0.33 39.39
N GLU A 40 10.72 -0.97 39.71
CA GLU A 40 10.38 -2.02 38.73
C GLU A 40 8.86 -2.19 38.55
N ALA A 41 8.04 -1.60 39.42
CA ALA A 41 6.59 -1.70 39.37
C ALA A 41 6.05 -1.10 38.06
N ALA A 42 5.44 -1.97 37.24
CA ALA A 42 4.76 -1.59 36.01
C ALA A 42 3.40 -0.95 36.31
N GLY A 43 2.95 -0.02 35.47
CA GLY A 43 1.67 0.62 35.67
C GLY A 43 1.47 1.93 34.91
N ALA A 44 0.75 2.87 35.53
CA ALA A 44 0.48 4.19 34.99
C ALA A 44 0.56 5.28 36.07
N PHE A 45 1.16 6.42 35.69
CA PHE A 45 1.11 7.62 36.52
C PHE A 45 -0.29 8.21 36.56
N VAL A 46 -0.67 8.66 37.74
CA VAL A 46 -1.83 9.52 37.96
C VAL A 46 -1.33 10.95 38.10
N TRP A 47 -2.04 11.87 37.46
CA TRP A 47 -1.60 13.24 37.26
C TRP A 47 -2.56 14.21 37.93
N SER A 48 -2.04 15.37 38.33
CA SER A 48 -2.87 16.53 38.61
C SER A 48 -3.63 16.99 37.35
N GLU A 49 -4.63 17.85 37.51
CA GLU A 49 -5.48 18.32 36.41
C GLU A 49 -4.68 18.80 35.19
N PRO A 50 -4.92 18.23 34.00
CA PRO A 50 -4.20 18.60 32.79
C PRO A 50 -4.67 19.97 32.29
N LYS A 51 -3.72 20.82 31.88
CA LYS A 51 -4.00 22.20 31.48
C LYS A 51 -4.25 22.31 29.97
N PRO A 52 -5.14 23.20 29.50
CA PRO A 52 -5.31 23.45 28.07
C PRO A 52 -4.00 23.87 27.39
N GLY A 53 -3.73 23.29 26.23
CA GLY A 53 -2.58 23.63 25.38
C GLY A 53 -2.88 24.77 24.40
N LYS A 54 -1.92 25.05 23.51
CA LYS A 54 -2.04 26.13 22.51
C LYS A 54 -3.04 25.82 21.38
N LYS A 55 -3.30 24.53 21.10
CA LYS A 55 -4.25 24.07 20.08
C LYS A 55 -5.56 23.61 20.72
N ARG A 56 -6.66 23.74 19.98
CA ARG A 56 -7.97 23.19 20.38
C ARG A 56 -7.85 21.68 20.66
N ASN A 57 -8.41 21.22 21.78
CA ASN A 57 -8.36 19.83 22.29
C ASN A 57 -6.94 19.31 22.59
N GLN A 58 -5.93 20.18 22.69
CA GLN A 58 -4.63 19.81 23.23
C GLN A 58 -4.63 20.05 24.74
N PHE A 59 -4.08 19.10 25.49
CA PHE A 59 -3.90 19.19 26.93
C PHE A 59 -2.45 18.87 27.29
N ILE A 60 -1.88 19.65 28.20
CA ILE A 60 -0.53 19.50 28.73
C ILE A 60 -0.66 18.77 30.07
N ALA A 61 0.16 17.72 30.25
CA ALA A 61 0.18 16.92 31.46
C ALA A 61 0.43 17.79 32.70
N GLY A 62 -0.21 17.43 33.81
CA GLY A 62 0.03 18.04 35.12
C GLY A 62 1.33 17.53 35.75
N HIS A 63 1.34 17.44 37.08
CA HIS A 63 2.40 16.79 37.84
C HIS A 63 1.99 15.38 38.24
N HIS A 64 2.94 14.45 38.39
CA HIS A 64 2.65 13.13 38.96
C HIS A 64 2.23 13.29 40.42
N VAL A 65 1.06 12.75 40.77
CA VAL A 65 0.50 12.78 42.13
C VAL A 65 0.46 11.38 42.76
N ALA A 66 0.36 10.34 41.92
CA ALA A 66 0.34 8.94 42.36
C ALA A 66 0.71 8.00 41.21
N PHE A 67 0.68 6.70 41.48
CA PHE A 67 0.88 5.64 40.51
C PHE A 67 -0.14 4.53 40.73
N LEU A 68 -0.69 3.99 39.65
CA LEU A 68 -1.52 2.79 39.65
C LEU A 68 -0.70 1.63 39.09
N GLN A 69 -0.67 0.51 39.81
CA GLN A 69 0.03 -0.69 39.36
C GLN A 69 -0.71 -1.36 38.18
N GLU A 70 0.04 -2.06 37.33
CA GLU A 70 -0.49 -2.88 36.23
C GLU A 70 -1.62 -3.80 36.72
N GLY A 71 -2.70 -3.88 35.94
CA GLY A 71 -3.87 -4.70 36.27
C GLY A 71 -4.90 -4.01 37.18
N SER A 72 -4.58 -2.86 37.78
CA SER A 72 -5.59 -2.04 38.48
C SER A 72 -6.71 -1.62 37.52
N GLU A 73 -7.91 -1.38 38.03
CA GLU A 73 -9.06 -0.96 37.22
C GLU A 73 -9.69 0.31 37.76
N VAL A 74 -10.01 1.23 36.86
CA VAL A 74 -10.58 2.54 37.18
C VAL A 74 -11.82 2.83 36.34
N ILE A 75 -12.73 3.61 36.89
CA ILE A 75 -13.87 4.19 36.19
C ILE A 75 -13.60 5.67 35.97
N ILE A 76 -13.74 6.11 34.72
CA ILE A 76 -13.51 7.48 34.28
C ILE A 76 -14.84 8.24 34.25
N GLY A 77 -14.88 9.41 34.88
CA GLY A 77 -16.06 10.28 34.93
C GLY A 77 -16.09 11.29 33.79
N GLU A 78 -15.09 12.18 33.79
CA GLU A 78 -14.91 13.24 32.78
C GLU A 78 -13.75 12.88 31.83
N ARG A 79 -13.84 13.32 30.56
CA ARG A 79 -12.74 13.19 29.60
C ARG A 79 -12.34 14.54 29.02
N ARG A 80 -11.03 14.75 28.86
CA ARG A 80 -10.41 15.93 28.24
C ARG A 80 -9.34 15.49 27.25
N GLY A 81 -9.72 15.36 25.98
CA GLY A 81 -8.84 14.77 24.96
C GLY A 81 -8.49 13.32 25.32
N GLU A 82 -7.19 13.03 25.42
CA GLU A 82 -6.65 11.71 25.81
C GLU A 82 -6.65 11.48 27.34
N TRP A 83 -7.08 12.46 28.12
CA TRP A 83 -7.07 12.40 29.58
C TRP A 83 -8.44 12.00 30.13
N GLY A 84 -8.46 11.07 31.08
CA GLY A 84 -9.65 10.67 31.82
C GLY A 84 -9.53 11.04 33.28
N HIS A 85 -10.53 11.72 33.82
CA HIS A 85 -10.65 12.00 35.25
C HIS A 85 -11.13 10.76 35.97
N ILE A 86 -10.37 10.31 36.97
CA ILE A 86 -10.69 9.10 37.73
C ILE A 86 -11.88 9.42 38.64
N ARG A 87 -13.00 8.73 38.41
CA ARG A 87 -14.18 8.82 39.27
C ARG A 87 -14.05 7.87 40.46
N SER A 88 -13.55 6.67 40.22
CA SER A 88 -13.34 5.65 41.26
C SER A 88 -12.35 4.58 40.78
N ILE A 89 -11.73 3.89 41.73
CA ILE A 89 -10.89 2.71 41.49
C ILE A 89 -11.72 1.48 41.85
N SER A 90 -11.95 0.60 40.89
CA SER A 90 -12.77 -0.61 41.07
C SER A 90 -11.93 -1.84 41.47
N ALA A 91 -10.64 -1.83 41.16
CA ALA A 91 -9.69 -2.86 41.58
C ALA A 91 -8.27 -2.27 41.69
N GLY A 92 -7.49 -2.75 42.67
CA GLY A 92 -6.18 -2.19 42.99
C GLY A 92 -6.26 -0.97 43.91
N HIS A 93 -5.14 -0.28 44.06
CA HIS A 93 -4.99 0.89 44.92
C HIS A 93 -3.94 1.85 44.34
N LEU A 94 -3.97 3.11 44.79
CA LEU A 94 -2.93 4.07 44.45
C LEU A 94 -1.71 3.87 45.35
N VAL A 95 -0.54 4.08 44.76
CA VAL A 95 0.75 4.11 45.48
C VAL A 95 1.53 5.36 45.10
N SER A 96 2.64 5.60 45.78
CA SER A 96 3.51 6.74 45.48
C SER A 96 3.98 6.71 44.02
N ALA A 97 4.08 7.89 43.41
CA ALA A 97 4.68 8.05 42.09
C ALA A 97 6.17 7.62 42.06
N LYS A 98 6.84 7.72 43.20
CA LYS A 98 8.25 7.39 43.40
C LYS A 98 8.38 6.07 44.15
N SER A 99 9.26 5.20 43.67
CA SER A 99 9.57 3.96 44.39
C SER A 99 10.15 4.28 45.77
N GLY A 100 9.62 3.60 46.81
CA GLY A 100 9.95 3.86 48.21
C GLY A 100 9.47 5.20 48.77
N GLY A 101 8.68 5.97 48.01
CA GLY A 101 8.09 7.22 48.47
C GLY A 101 6.88 7.01 49.38
N TYR A 102 6.62 7.98 50.25
CA TYR A 102 5.40 8.04 51.04
C TYR A 102 4.19 8.33 50.16
N PHE A 103 3.02 7.80 50.52
CA PHE A 103 1.75 8.04 49.84
C PHE A 103 0.57 7.86 50.79
N GLY A 104 -0.42 8.76 50.68
CA GLY A 104 -1.65 8.68 51.47
C GLY A 104 -1.44 8.88 52.98
N TRP A 105 -2.47 8.51 53.74
CA TRP A 105 -2.48 8.46 55.21
C TRP A 105 -2.78 7.01 55.64
N GLU A 106 -2.53 6.63 56.90
CA GLU A 106 -2.41 5.23 57.39
C GLU A 106 -3.40 4.19 56.83
N ASP A 107 -4.61 4.57 56.38
CA ASP A 107 -5.58 3.67 55.73
C ASP A 107 -6.30 4.29 54.49
N LYS A 108 -5.73 5.32 53.85
CA LYS A 108 -6.37 6.04 52.74
C LYS A 108 -5.45 6.19 51.53
N ASP A 109 -5.82 5.53 50.44
CA ASP A 109 -5.17 5.62 49.12
C ASP A 109 -5.51 6.93 48.39
N VAL A 110 -5.24 8.09 48.98
CA VAL A 110 -5.68 9.39 48.44
C VAL A 110 -4.52 10.30 48.03
N PRO A 111 -4.52 10.83 46.78
CA PRO A 111 -3.42 11.66 46.26
C PRO A 111 -3.51 13.15 46.64
N TRP A 112 -4.59 13.57 47.31
CA TRP A 112 -4.80 14.98 47.68
C TRP A 112 -4.27 15.35 49.07
N ALA A 113 -3.97 14.36 49.91
CA ALA A 113 -3.40 14.58 51.23
C ALA A 113 -1.87 14.60 51.15
N GLN A 114 -1.23 15.44 51.97
CA GLN A 114 0.21 15.35 52.16
C GLN A 114 0.55 13.97 52.74
N PRO A 115 1.44 13.19 52.10
CA PRO A 115 1.81 11.87 52.59
C PRO A 115 2.39 11.94 53.99
N ASP A 116 2.02 10.99 54.85
CA ASP A 116 2.64 10.89 56.16
C ASP A 116 4.14 10.58 56.02
N GLY A 117 5.00 11.31 56.73
CA GLY A 117 6.46 11.24 56.58
C GLY A 117 7.09 12.14 55.51
N ASP A 118 6.33 12.88 54.69
CA ASP A 118 6.90 13.95 53.85
C ASP A 118 7.02 15.27 54.61
N GLU A 119 8.05 15.42 55.45
CA GLU A 119 8.32 16.66 56.20
C GLU A 119 8.63 17.87 55.29
N SER A 120 8.95 17.64 54.01
CA SER A 120 9.34 18.69 53.08
C SER A 120 8.16 19.42 52.44
N ALA A 121 6.94 18.85 52.52
CA ALA A 121 5.74 19.34 51.85
C ALA A 121 5.93 19.60 50.34
N THR A 122 6.78 18.79 49.67
CA THR A 122 7.09 18.95 48.25
C THR A 122 6.31 18.02 47.34
N ALA A 123 5.56 17.06 47.90
CA ALA A 123 4.68 16.19 47.14
C ALA A 123 3.62 17.00 46.37
N SER A 124 3.46 16.66 45.08
CA SER A 124 2.36 17.20 44.28
C SER A 124 1.06 16.49 44.67
N VAL A 125 0.04 17.26 45.02
CA VAL A 125 -1.27 16.76 45.46
C VAL A 125 -2.39 17.22 44.52
N THR A 126 -3.52 16.52 44.54
CA THR A 126 -4.79 16.96 43.92
C THR A 126 -5.66 17.74 44.91
N SER A 127 -6.83 18.21 44.47
CA SER A 127 -7.83 18.84 45.36
C SER A 127 -8.51 17.80 46.26
N GLU A 128 -9.04 18.21 47.41
CA GLU A 128 -9.76 17.31 48.32
C GLU A 128 -10.92 16.57 47.61
N GLY A 129 -10.93 15.24 47.72
CA GLY A 129 -11.90 14.35 47.06
C GLY A 129 -11.62 14.03 45.59
N ASP A 130 -10.51 14.52 45.03
CA ASP A 130 -10.09 14.27 43.64
C ASP A 130 -9.06 13.12 43.56
N TRP A 131 -9.37 12.09 42.76
CA TRP A 131 -8.49 10.95 42.47
C TRP A 131 -7.44 11.25 41.41
N GLY A 132 -7.53 12.38 40.70
CA GLY A 132 -6.61 12.78 39.66
C GLY A 132 -6.97 12.27 38.26
N TRP A 133 -6.02 12.42 37.34
CA TRP A 133 -6.20 12.21 35.91
C TRP A 133 -5.27 11.15 35.36
N LEU A 134 -5.77 10.38 34.39
CA LEU A 134 -5.07 9.29 33.75
C LEU A 134 -4.94 9.55 32.25
N TYR A 135 -3.77 9.26 31.68
CA TYR A 135 -3.58 9.26 30.24
C TYR A 135 -4.11 7.93 29.65
N LEU A 136 -5.23 7.99 28.93
CA LEU A 136 -6.03 6.82 28.56
C LEU A 136 -5.46 6.01 27.39
N HIS A 137 -4.66 6.64 26.52
CA HIS A 137 -4.08 6.00 25.33
C HIS A 137 -3.29 4.72 25.64
N ASP A 138 -2.70 4.64 26.83
CA ASP A 138 -1.86 3.52 27.24
C ASP A 138 -2.58 2.48 28.11
N GLN A 139 -3.90 2.66 28.29
CA GLN A 139 -4.74 1.85 29.16
C GLN A 139 -5.72 1.02 28.35
N GLN A 140 -6.18 -0.09 28.90
CA GLN A 140 -7.05 -1.03 28.21
C GLN A 140 -8.52 -0.83 28.60
N PRO A 141 -9.41 -0.48 27.65
CA PRO A 141 -10.85 -0.52 27.88
C PRO A 141 -11.33 -1.90 28.34
N VAL A 142 -12.08 -1.98 29.43
CA VAL A 142 -12.61 -3.28 29.91
C VAL A 142 -14.12 -3.45 29.75
N ARG A 143 -14.86 -2.35 29.62
CA ARG A 143 -16.32 -2.37 29.52
C ARG A 143 -16.82 -2.56 28.09
N GLU A 144 -17.93 -3.30 27.94
CA GLU A 144 -18.67 -3.40 26.69
C GLU A 144 -19.17 -2.03 26.23
N PRO A 145 -18.97 -1.66 24.96
CA PRO A 145 -19.44 -0.39 24.43
C PRO A 145 -20.99 -0.34 24.38
N ARG A 146 -21.55 0.86 24.40
CA ARG A 146 -23.00 1.05 24.25
C ARG A 146 -23.44 0.78 22.82
N GLY A 147 -24.57 0.10 22.67
CA GLY A 147 -25.23 -0.09 21.38
C GLY A 147 -24.71 -1.29 20.56
N VAL A 148 -24.07 -2.28 21.20
CA VAL A 148 -23.73 -3.55 20.53
C VAL A 148 -24.98 -4.16 19.90
N GLY A 149 -24.82 -4.73 18.69
CA GLY A 149 -25.92 -5.29 17.91
C GLY A 149 -26.75 -4.25 17.14
N SER A 150 -26.34 -2.99 17.11
CA SER A 150 -27.00 -1.92 16.35
C SER A 150 -26.01 -1.06 15.57
N VAL A 151 -26.52 -0.34 14.56
CA VAL A 151 -25.73 0.69 13.86
C VAL A 151 -25.72 1.94 14.74
N VAL A 152 -24.52 2.35 15.17
CA VAL A 152 -24.33 3.52 16.03
C VAL A 152 -23.64 4.63 15.25
N VAL A 153 -24.29 5.78 15.13
CA VAL A 153 -23.69 7.01 14.61
C VAL A 153 -23.29 7.88 15.79
N PRO A 154 -21.99 8.17 16.01
CA PRO A 154 -21.57 9.06 17.08
C PRO A 154 -22.23 10.44 16.96
N PRO A 155 -22.79 10.99 18.06
CA PRO A 155 -23.45 12.31 18.03
C PRO A 155 -22.47 13.46 17.76
N GLN A 156 -21.18 13.23 18.04
CA GLN A 156 -20.09 14.13 17.67
C GLN A 156 -18.99 13.31 16.97
N PRO A 157 -18.32 13.88 15.96
CA PRO A 157 -17.16 13.23 15.33
C PRO A 157 -16.08 12.90 16.38
N ILE A 158 -15.56 11.69 16.31
CA ILE A 158 -14.48 11.23 17.19
C ILE A 158 -13.15 11.60 16.51
N PRO A 159 -12.36 12.53 17.09
CA PRO A 159 -11.06 12.89 16.52
C PRO A 159 -10.06 11.74 16.71
N VAL A 160 -9.39 11.35 15.63
CA VAL A 160 -8.29 10.37 15.65
C VAL A 160 -7.06 10.94 14.94
N LYS A 161 -5.88 10.47 15.32
CA LYS A 161 -4.59 10.84 14.68
C LYS A 161 -4.03 9.67 13.88
N ALA A 162 -3.13 9.95 12.94
CA ALA A 162 -2.33 8.90 12.31
C ALA A 162 -1.64 8.03 13.39
N GLY A 163 -1.76 6.72 13.26
CA GLY A 163 -1.27 5.76 14.26
C GLY A 163 -2.24 5.44 15.41
N THR A 164 -3.41 6.08 15.47
CA THR A 164 -4.45 5.73 16.48
C THR A 164 -5.00 4.33 16.19
N LEU A 165 -5.14 3.51 17.23
CA LEU A 165 -5.77 2.20 17.11
C LEU A 165 -7.27 2.34 16.79
N MET A 166 -7.67 1.89 15.60
CA MET A 166 -9.07 1.83 15.18
C MET A 166 -9.74 0.49 15.52
N GLY A 167 -8.97 -0.51 15.91
CA GLY A 167 -9.44 -1.86 16.20
C GLY A 167 -8.51 -2.91 15.63
N GLN A 168 -8.66 -4.13 16.12
CA GLN A 168 -8.00 -5.29 15.55
C GLN A 168 -8.68 -5.68 14.23
N VAL A 169 -7.95 -6.38 13.35
CA VAL A 169 -8.51 -6.88 12.09
C VAL A 169 -9.64 -7.86 12.39
N GLY A 170 -10.81 -7.62 11.80
CA GLY A 170 -11.99 -8.46 11.97
C GLY A 170 -12.22 -9.44 10.82
N GLU A 171 -13.31 -10.16 10.91
CA GLU A 171 -13.79 -11.04 9.84
C GLU A 171 -14.30 -10.21 8.65
N TYR A 172 -13.82 -10.56 7.46
CA TYR A 172 -14.34 -10.01 6.23
C TYR A 172 -15.64 -10.74 5.84
N HIS A 173 -16.75 -10.02 5.88
CA HIS A 173 -18.04 -10.55 5.46
C HIS A 173 -18.30 -10.24 3.98
N ASP A 174 -18.43 -11.28 3.17
CA ASP A 174 -18.95 -11.20 1.80
C ASP A 174 -20.39 -11.71 1.76
N TYR A 175 -21.25 -11.13 0.93
CA TYR A 175 -22.66 -11.51 0.84
C TYR A 175 -22.83 -12.99 0.49
N GLU A 176 -21.96 -13.54 -0.36
CA GLU A 176 -21.96 -14.95 -0.78
C GLU A 176 -21.56 -15.92 0.32
N ARG A 177 -20.85 -15.43 1.35
CA ARG A 177 -20.28 -16.24 2.43
C ARG A 177 -20.82 -15.85 3.80
N SER A 178 -21.85 -15.00 3.85
CA SER A 178 -22.58 -14.73 5.07
C SER A 178 -23.23 -16.04 5.56
N THR A 179 -22.59 -16.70 6.52
CA THR A 179 -23.14 -17.92 7.13
C THR A 179 -24.24 -17.55 8.13
N PRO A 180 -25.22 -18.44 8.38
CA PRO A 180 -26.12 -18.28 9.52
C PRO A 180 -25.33 -18.16 10.83
N LEU A 181 -25.87 -17.40 11.78
CA LEU A 181 -25.25 -17.14 13.07
C LEU A 181 -25.09 -18.44 13.91
N PRO A 182 -23.99 -18.60 14.67
CA PRO A 182 -22.85 -17.68 14.79
C PRO A 182 -21.82 -17.84 13.65
N PRO A 183 -21.21 -16.74 13.18
CA PRO A 183 -20.22 -16.79 12.11
C PRO A 183 -18.95 -17.50 12.60
N VAL A 184 -18.42 -18.42 11.79
CA VAL A 184 -17.09 -19.01 12.03
C VAL A 184 -16.07 -18.11 11.32
N PRO A 185 -15.08 -17.54 12.03
CA PRO A 185 -14.05 -16.73 11.40
C PRO A 185 -13.26 -17.56 10.39
N ALA A 186 -13.27 -17.15 9.12
CA ALA A 186 -12.59 -17.85 8.03
C ALA A 186 -11.64 -16.93 7.25
N ARG A 187 -11.85 -15.61 7.30
CA ARG A 187 -11.09 -14.63 6.53
C ARG A 187 -10.91 -13.33 7.31
N GLN A 188 -9.88 -13.30 8.15
CA GLN A 188 -9.38 -12.06 8.74
C GLN A 188 -8.70 -11.22 7.66
N LEU A 189 -9.38 -10.20 7.15
CA LEU A 189 -8.88 -9.33 6.09
C LEU A 189 -9.31 -7.87 6.30
N LEU A 190 -8.34 -6.97 6.20
CA LEU A 190 -8.60 -5.54 6.23
C LEU A 190 -9.11 -5.07 4.85
N HIS A 191 -10.39 -4.71 4.78
CA HIS A 191 -10.93 -3.94 3.66
C HIS A 191 -10.86 -2.45 4.01
N LEU A 192 -10.00 -1.71 3.33
CA LEU A 192 -9.85 -0.26 3.48
C LEU A 192 -10.38 0.44 2.22
N GLU A 193 -11.29 1.39 2.43
CA GLU A 193 -11.78 2.27 1.37
C GLU A 193 -11.31 3.69 1.67
N ALA A 194 -10.80 4.37 0.66
CA ALA A 194 -10.43 5.77 0.72
C ALA A 194 -11.40 6.57 -0.16
N PHE A 195 -12.11 7.52 0.45
CA PHE A 195 -13.00 8.41 -0.25
C PHE A 195 -12.35 9.79 -0.37
N ALA A 196 -12.41 10.35 -1.56
CA ALA A 196 -12.03 11.73 -1.81
C ALA A 196 -13.28 12.51 -2.24
N GLY A 197 -13.36 13.79 -1.82
CA GLY A 197 -14.43 14.68 -2.27
C GLY A 197 -14.26 15.11 -3.72
N ASP A 198 -15.21 15.90 -4.20
CA ASP A 198 -15.28 16.38 -5.60
C ASP A 198 -14.00 17.13 -6.05
N GLU A 199 -13.28 17.71 -5.10
CA GLU A 199 -11.99 18.40 -5.25
C GLU A 199 -10.88 17.50 -5.85
N LEU A 200 -10.99 16.16 -5.77
CA LEU A 200 -9.97 15.25 -6.31
C LEU A 200 -9.74 15.47 -7.81
N LYS A 201 -10.83 15.67 -8.57
CA LYS A 201 -10.75 15.90 -10.02
C LYS A 201 -9.95 17.17 -10.32
N GLU A 202 -10.21 18.24 -9.58
CA GLU A 202 -9.47 19.49 -9.71
C GLU A 202 -8.02 19.34 -9.28
N PHE A 203 -7.76 18.60 -8.20
CA PHE A 203 -6.41 18.31 -7.73
C PHE A 203 -5.58 17.56 -8.77
N ILE A 204 -6.12 16.52 -9.40
CA ILE A 204 -5.45 15.80 -10.50
C ILE A 204 -5.23 16.75 -11.69
N GLY A 205 -6.19 17.64 -11.99
CA GLY A 205 -6.03 18.69 -13.00
C GLY A 205 -4.85 19.62 -12.70
N LYS A 206 -4.72 20.11 -11.46
CA LYS A 206 -3.61 20.94 -10.99
C LYS A 206 -2.27 20.17 -11.08
N CYS A 207 -2.25 18.89 -10.72
CA CYS A 207 -1.07 18.04 -10.86
C CYS A 207 -0.62 17.91 -12.32
N ARG A 208 -1.55 17.65 -13.25
CA ARG A 208 -1.26 17.55 -14.69
C ARG A 208 -0.78 18.88 -15.27
N ALA A 209 -1.39 20.00 -14.88
CA ALA A 209 -0.92 21.33 -15.26
C ALA A 209 0.50 21.61 -14.75
N ARG A 210 0.81 21.17 -13.52
CA ARG A 210 2.17 21.23 -12.97
C ARG A 210 3.13 20.36 -13.77
N ALA A 211 2.75 19.13 -14.10
CA ALA A 211 3.58 18.21 -14.89
C ALA A 211 4.04 18.81 -16.22
N ALA A 212 3.16 19.55 -16.91
CA ALA A 212 3.48 20.23 -18.16
C ALA A 212 4.53 21.34 -18.02
N GLN A 213 4.69 21.90 -16.83
CA GLN A 213 5.68 22.96 -16.53
C GLN A 213 7.02 22.41 -16.04
N LEU A 214 7.10 21.11 -15.71
CA LEU A 214 8.30 20.50 -15.19
C LEU A 214 9.32 20.17 -16.30
N PRO A 215 10.63 20.29 -16.01
CA PRO A 215 11.67 19.93 -16.96
C PRO A 215 11.67 18.42 -17.28
N ALA A 216 12.32 18.05 -18.38
CA ALA A 216 12.44 16.65 -18.78
C ALA A 216 13.14 15.76 -17.72
N SER A 217 13.98 16.35 -16.86
CA SER A 217 14.62 15.65 -15.73
C SER A 217 13.63 15.09 -14.72
N ASP A 218 12.42 15.67 -14.64
CA ASP A 218 11.39 15.28 -13.67
C ASP A 218 10.39 14.27 -14.27
N ARG A 219 10.64 13.83 -15.51
CA ARG A 219 9.87 12.79 -16.19
C ARG A 219 10.49 11.43 -15.87
N THR A 220 10.17 10.93 -14.68
CA THR A 220 10.78 9.74 -14.10
C THR A 220 9.89 8.50 -14.16
N VAL A 221 8.80 8.52 -14.94
CA VAL A 221 7.91 7.37 -15.13
C VAL A 221 7.88 6.99 -16.62
N LEU A 222 8.33 5.77 -16.94
CA LEU A 222 8.24 5.23 -18.29
C LEU A 222 6.83 4.67 -18.51
N VAL A 223 6.07 5.26 -19.42
CA VAL A 223 4.78 4.77 -19.86
C VAL A 223 4.96 3.95 -21.13
N VAL A 224 4.56 2.68 -21.08
CA VAL A 224 4.53 1.77 -22.21
C VAL A 224 3.08 1.62 -22.66
N GLN A 225 2.77 2.15 -23.84
CA GLN A 225 1.39 2.19 -24.35
C GLN A 225 0.94 0.82 -24.85
N ALA A 226 -0.38 0.62 -24.91
CA ALA A 226 -0.96 -0.45 -25.70
C ALA A 226 -0.49 -0.32 -27.17
N GLY A 227 -0.12 -1.45 -27.78
CA GLY A 227 0.49 -1.52 -29.11
C GLY A 227 2.02 -1.45 -29.12
N ALA A 228 2.67 -1.09 -28.01
CA ALA A 228 4.13 -1.13 -27.92
C ALA A 228 4.67 -2.56 -28.06
N LYS A 229 5.82 -2.71 -28.71
CA LYS A 229 6.49 -4.00 -28.93
C LYS A 229 7.83 -4.03 -28.20
N LEU A 230 8.28 -5.20 -27.76
CA LEU A 230 9.55 -5.35 -27.06
C LEU A 230 10.64 -5.93 -27.97
N VAL A 231 11.90 -5.70 -27.61
CA VAL A 231 13.03 -6.43 -28.20
C VAL A 231 13.16 -7.76 -27.46
N ILE A 232 12.69 -8.85 -28.08
CA ILE A 232 12.59 -10.17 -27.42
C ILE A 232 13.95 -10.84 -27.29
N HIS A 233 14.77 -10.75 -28.34
CA HIS A 233 16.10 -11.36 -28.40
C HIS A 233 17.17 -10.31 -28.72
N PRO A 234 18.35 -10.37 -28.07
CA PRO A 234 19.50 -9.64 -28.58
C PRO A 234 19.84 -10.11 -29.99
N ALA A 235 20.51 -9.27 -30.77
CA ALA A 235 21.03 -9.69 -32.07
C ALA A 235 21.94 -10.92 -31.91
N GLU A 236 21.98 -11.79 -32.92
CA GLU A 236 22.96 -12.88 -32.97
C GLU A 236 24.40 -12.31 -33.03
N PRO A 237 25.40 -12.99 -32.45
CA PRO A 237 26.80 -12.60 -32.58
C PRO A 237 27.21 -12.49 -34.05
N ASP A 238 27.79 -11.36 -34.43
CA ASP A 238 28.28 -11.11 -35.80
C ASP A 238 29.80 -11.35 -35.93
N HIS A 239 30.46 -11.74 -34.83
CA HIS A 239 31.89 -11.94 -34.80
C HIS A 239 32.33 -13.08 -33.86
N LYS A 240 33.52 -13.63 -34.11
CA LYS A 240 34.16 -14.63 -33.26
C LYS A 240 35.63 -14.30 -33.07
N LEU A 241 36.04 -14.13 -31.82
CA LEU A 241 37.37 -13.66 -31.45
C LEU A 241 38.46 -14.72 -31.71
N GLY A 242 39.66 -14.28 -32.07
CA GLY A 242 40.82 -15.16 -32.26
C GLY A 242 40.79 -16.05 -33.50
N THR A 243 39.90 -15.75 -34.46
CA THR A 243 39.75 -16.56 -35.69
C THR A 243 40.86 -16.30 -36.71
N ARG A 244 41.41 -15.08 -36.79
CA ARG A 244 42.51 -14.73 -37.70
C ARG A 244 43.88 -15.17 -37.16
N HIS A 245 44.10 -14.93 -35.87
CA HIS A 245 45.28 -15.34 -35.13
C HIS A 245 44.94 -15.40 -33.63
N PRO A 246 45.72 -16.14 -32.82
CA PRO A 246 45.50 -16.16 -31.37
C PRO A 246 45.58 -14.76 -30.75
N LEU A 247 44.61 -14.44 -29.93
CA LEU A 247 44.59 -13.25 -29.08
C LEU A 247 45.31 -13.54 -27.77
N TYR A 248 46.06 -12.54 -27.33
CA TYR A 248 46.76 -12.51 -26.05
C TYR A 248 45.78 -12.28 -24.91
N ASP A 249 44.95 -11.24 -25.01
CA ASP A 249 43.86 -10.96 -24.09
C ASP A 249 42.76 -10.11 -24.75
N ALA A 250 41.66 -9.92 -24.02
CA ALA A 250 40.63 -8.94 -24.33
C ALA A 250 40.29 -8.17 -23.06
N LYS A 251 40.71 -6.91 -22.95
CA LYS A 251 40.54 -6.11 -21.73
C LYS A 251 39.31 -5.23 -21.81
N GLU A 252 38.59 -5.10 -20.69
CA GLU A 252 37.48 -4.17 -20.57
C GLU A 252 37.91 -2.73 -20.93
N THR A 253 37.09 -2.07 -21.73
CA THR A 253 37.31 -0.68 -22.15
C THR A 253 36.80 0.31 -21.10
N ALA A 254 37.31 1.54 -21.10
CA ALA A 254 36.84 2.59 -20.19
C ALA A 254 35.37 2.98 -20.42
N ARG A 255 34.84 2.78 -21.64
CA ARG A 255 33.44 3.04 -22.01
C ARG A 255 32.51 1.88 -21.66
N SER A 256 33.05 0.74 -21.24
CA SER A 256 32.22 -0.41 -20.90
C SER A 256 31.34 -0.09 -19.69
N PRO A 257 30.04 -0.44 -19.73
CA PRO A 257 29.18 -0.36 -18.57
C PRO A 257 29.71 -1.25 -17.45
N LYS A 258 29.45 -0.86 -16.19
CA LYS A 258 29.90 -1.61 -14.99
C LYS A 258 28.94 -2.71 -14.56
N SER A 259 27.74 -2.73 -15.11
CA SER A 259 26.71 -3.73 -14.84
C SER A 259 26.06 -4.22 -16.13
N GLY A 260 25.18 -5.21 -16.01
CA GLY A 260 24.43 -5.77 -17.12
C GLY A 260 25.13 -6.94 -17.83
N PRO A 261 24.45 -7.61 -18.77
CA PRO A 261 24.89 -8.91 -19.30
C PRO A 261 25.99 -8.83 -20.37
N TRP A 262 26.32 -7.63 -20.86
CA TRP A 262 27.38 -7.43 -21.86
C TRP A 262 28.44 -6.47 -21.36
N VAL A 263 29.67 -6.71 -21.81
CA VAL A 263 30.86 -5.91 -21.49
C VAL A 263 31.59 -5.58 -22.80
N GLN A 264 32.07 -4.35 -22.93
CA GLN A 264 32.83 -3.93 -24.11
C GLN A 264 34.33 -4.13 -23.84
N VAL A 265 34.97 -4.98 -24.64
CA VAL A 265 36.39 -5.33 -24.52
C VAL A 265 37.18 -4.89 -25.75
N GLN A 266 38.46 -4.64 -25.56
CA GLN A 266 39.43 -4.39 -26.62
C GLN A 266 40.29 -5.66 -26.80
N PRO A 267 40.10 -6.41 -27.90
CA PRO A 267 40.93 -7.57 -28.24
C PRO A 267 42.35 -7.14 -28.59
N ARG A 268 43.34 -7.92 -28.16
CA ARG A 268 44.76 -7.66 -28.41
C ARG A 268 45.52 -8.95 -28.73
N TYR A 269 46.53 -8.84 -29.59
CA TYR A 269 47.43 -9.93 -29.97
C TYR A 269 48.89 -9.52 -29.78
N LEU A 270 49.81 -10.48 -29.73
CA LEU A 270 51.24 -10.21 -29.65
C LEU A 270 51.84 -10.12 -31.06
N THR A 271 52.60 -9.07 -31.32
CA THR A 271 53.44 -8.96 -32.52
C THR A 271 54.81 -9.59 -32.29
N ILE A 272 55.61 -9.68 -33.37
CA ILE A 272 57.02 -10.09 -33.28
C ILE A 272 57.74 -9.12 -32.34
N GLY A 273 58.33 -9.65 -31.25
CA GLY A 273 58.92 -8.85 -30.17
C GLY A 273 58.04 -8.68 -28.93
N SER A 274 56.92 -9.41 -28.83
CA SER A 274 56.04 -9.47 -27.64
C SER A 274 55.35 -8.15 -27.28
N ILE A 275 55.10 -7.30 -28.28
CA ILE A 275 54.35 -6.05 -28.11
C ILE A 275 52.86 -6.34 -28.30
N ALA A 276 52.01 -5.94 -27.35
CA ALA A 276 50.56 -6.10 -27.46
C ALA A 276 49.98 -5.05 -28.43
N ALA A 277 49.48 -5.51 -29.58
CA ALA A 277 48.78 -4.69 -30.58
C ALA A 277 47.27 -4.93 -30.53
N LEU A 278 46.48 -3.94 -30.98
CA LEU A 278 45.02 -4.03 -31.04
C LEU A 278 44.58 -4.92 -32.21
N ASP A 279 43.68 -5.87 -31.96
CA ASP A 279 43.00 -6.63 -33.02
C ASP A 279 41.67 -5.95 -33.37
N GLY A 280 41.74 -4.93 -34.24
CA GLY A 280 40.57 -4.15 -34.63
C GLY A 280 40.04 -3.23 -33.52
N GLY A 281 38.78 -2.83 -33.66
CA GLY A 281 38.10 -1.96 -32.68
C GLY A 281 37.53 -2.74 -31.49
N PRO A 282 36.99 -2.02 -30.48
CA PRO A 282 36.26 -2.63 -29.38
C PRO A 282 35.08 -3.47 -29.85
N VAL A 283 34.83 -4.56 -29.12
CA VAL A 283 33.74 -5.49 -29.37
C VAL A 283 33.01 -5.81 -28.07
N TRP A 284 31.76 -6.19 -28.16
CA TRP A 284 30.98 -6.64 -27.02
C TRP A 284 31.10 -8.16 -26.89
N ILE A 285 31.22 -8.64 -25.67
CA ILE A 285 31.08 -10.07 -25.32
C ILE A 285 30.07 -10.21 -24.19
N ARG A 286 29.64 -11.43 -23.87
CA ARG A 286 28.89 -11.68 -22.63
C ARG A 286 29.80 -11.39 -21.45
N ARG A 287 29.27 -10.74 -20.42
CA ARG A 287 30.06 -10.39 -19.22
C ARG A 287 30.63 -11.63 -18.53
N ASP A 288 29.88 -12.72 -18.50
CA ASP A 288 30.31 -14.00 -17.93
C ASP A 288 31.54 -14.60 -18.65
N ASP A 289 31.79 -14.20 -19.90
CA ASP A 289 32.95 -14.65 -20.67
C ASP A 289 34.20 -13.78 -20.44
N LEU A 290 34.14 -12.69 -19.66
CA LEU A 290 35.26 -11.76 -19.46
C LEU A 290 36.51 -12.42 -18.87
N ASN A 291 36.32 -13.39 -17.98
CA ASN A 291 37.42 -14.12 -17.35
C ASN A 291 37.84 -15.37 -18.13
N ARG A 292 37.22 -15.62 -19.29
CA ARG A 292 37.60 -16.73 -20.17
C ARG A 292 38.68 -16.26 -21.15
N GLY A 293 39.48 -17.20 -21.66
CA GLY A 293 40.42 -16.90 -22.73
C GLY A 293 39.69 -16.32 -23.95
N PRO A 294 40.22 -15.27 -24.61
CA PRO A 294 39.48 -14.53 -25.64
C PRO A 294 39.22 -15.34 -26.92
N ASN A 295 40.00 -16.39 -27.16
CA ASN A 295 39.95 -17.14 -28.42
C ASN A 295 38.71 -18.02 -28.52
N GLY A 296 37.96 -17.86 -29.61
CA GLY A 296 36.73 -18.60 -29.90
C GLY A 296 35.46 -18.02 -29.25
N LEU A 297 35.56 -16.93 -28.50
CA LEU A 297 34.38 -16.28 -27.90
C LEU A 297 33.50 -15.63 -28.97
N SER A 298 32.19 -15.79 -28.83
CA SER A 298 31.20 -15.05 -29.61
C SER A 298 31.20 -13.58 -29.21
N ALA A 299 31.21 -12.69 -30.19
CA ALA A 299 31.28 -11.26 -29.97
C ALA A 299 30.32 -10.50 -30.91
N TRP A 300 30.03 -9.25 -30.53
CA TRP A 300 29.26 -8.32 -31.34
C TRP A 300 30.06 -7.06 -31.63
N MET A 301 30.07 -6.61 -32.88
CA MET A 301 30.71 -5.34 -33.26
C MET A 301 29.96 -4.10 -32.74
N ARG A 302 28.68 -4.25 -32.36
CA ARG A 302 27.84 -3.20 -31.78
C ARG A 302 27.06 -3.74 -30.61
N PHE A 303 26.47 -2.87 -29.80
CA PHE A 303 25.65 -3.31 -28.67
C PHE A 303 24.55 -4.31 -29.12
N PRO A 304 24.32 -5.41 -28.38
CA PRO A 304 23.43 -6.48 -28.84
C PRO A 304 21.94 -6.12 -28.89
N LEU A 305 21.48 -5.16 -28.08
CA LEU A 305 20.09 -4.68 -28.11
C LEU A 305 19.95 -3.51 -29.09
N ARG A 306 18.88 -3.53 -29.89
CA ARG A 306 18.60 -2.50 -30.89
C ARG A 306 17.11 -2.24 -30.98
N VAL A 307 16.70 -0.97 -30.92
CA VAL A 307 15.28 -0.58 -30.89
C VAL A 307 14.53 -1.06 -32.14
N ARG A 308 15.20 -1.07 -33.29
CA ARG A 308 14.64 -1.58 -34.55
C ARG A 308 14.32 -3.08 -34.56
N ALA A 309 14.79 -3.84 -33.57
CA ALA A 309 14.58 -5.29 -33.44
C ALA A 309 13.35 -5.62 -32.56
N VAL A 310 12.43 -4.67 -32.39
CA VAL A 310 11.13 -4.95 -31.77
C VAL A 310 10.38 -6.02 -32.57
N ALA A 311 9.70 -6.92 -31.88
CA ALA A 311 8.99 -8.04 -32.48
C ALA A 311 7.58 -8.18 -31.90
N ASP A 312 6.72 -8.88 -32.64
CA ASP A 312 5.42 -9.30 -32.13
C ASP A 312 5.58 -10.37 -31.02
N PRO A 313 4.60 -10.49 -30.10
CA PRO A 313 3.31 -9.79 -30.09
C PRO A 313 3.36 -8.37 -29.47
N ALA A 314 2.47 -7.49 -29.93
CA ALA A 314 2.28 -6.17 -29.31
C ALA A 314 1.60 -6.25 -27.93
N ASN A 315 1.97 -5.34 -27.04
CA ASN A 315 1.39 -5.16 -25.72
C ASN A 315 -0.10 -4.76 -25.80
N ALA A 316 -0.95 -5.32 -24.94
CA ALA A 316 -2.39 -5.12 -24.95
C ALA A 316 -2.89 -4.01 -24.00
N GLN A 317 -2.01 -3.46 -23.17
CA GLN A 317 -2.38 -2.53 -22.09
C GLN A 317 -1.44 -1.33 -22.03
N THR A 318 -1.85 -0.25 -21.38
CA THR A 318 -0.94 0.85 -21.02
C THR A 318 -0.46 0.62 -19.59
N ILE A 319 0.86 0.58 -19.39
CA ILE A 319 1.48 0.37 -18.08
C ILE A 319 2.56 1.41 -17.81
N ALA A 320 2.73 1.81 -16.55
CA ALA A 320 3.68 2.82 -16.13
C ALA A 320 4.69 2.24 -15.13
N PHE A 321 5.97 2.50 -15.34
CA PHE A 321 7.06 2.05 -14.47
C PHE A 321 7.88 3.25 -13.96
N PRO A 322 7.97 3.48 -12.64
CA PRO A 322 8.92 4.42 -12.08
C PRO A 322 10.37 4.03 -12.42
N ARG A 323 11.22 5.02 -12.72
CA ARG A 323 12.63 4.79 -13.03
C ARG A 323 13.36 4.00 -11.94
N ALA A 324 13.10 4.32 -10.68
CA ALA A 324 13.68 3.59 -9.55
C ALA A 324 13.30 2.08 -9.54
N GLN A 325 12.09 1.73 -9.98
CA GLN A 325 11.68 0.34 -10.11
C GLN A 325 12.42 -0.35 -11.25
N LEU A 326 12.56 0.33 -12.40
CA LEU A 326 13.28 -0.19 -13.56
C LEU A 326 14.77 -0.43 -13.24
N ASP A 327 15.43 0.56 -12.64
CA ASP A 327 16.84 0.48 -12.25
C ASP A 327 17.07 -0.57 -11.14
N GLY A 328 16.03 -0.87 -10.35
CA GLY A 328 16.04 -1.89 -9.30
C GLY A 328 15.72 -3.33 -9.74
N MET A 329 15.55 -3.64 -11.03
CA MET A 329 15.17 -4.99 -11.51
C MET A 329 16.25 -6.06 -11.37
N GLY A 330 17.45 -5.69 -10.95
CA GLY A 330 18.57 -6.60 -10.67
C GLY A 330 19.33 -7.10 -11.90
N ASP A 331 20.34 -7.92 -11.64
CA ASP A 331 21.29 -8.40 -12.66
C ASP A 331 20.60 -9.20 -13.77
N GLY A 332 21.02 -8.94 -15.01
CA GLY A 332 20.47 -9.57 -16.22
C GLY A 332 19.13 -9.01 -16.71
N ASN A 333 18.48 -8.12 -15.95
CA ASN A 333 17.29 -7.38 -16.38
C ASN A 333 17.56 -5.90 -16.68
N VAL A 334 18.73 -5.41 -16.31
CA VAL A 334 19.20 -4.05 -16.63
C VAL A 334 20.44 -4.16 -17.50
N ALA A 335 20.49 -3.36 -18.56
CA ALA A 335 21.66 -3.24 -19.42
C ALA A 335 21.87 -1.76 -19.78
N VAL A 336 23.12 -1.39 -20.02
CA VAL A 336 23.51 -0.04 -20.44
C VAL A 336 24.39 -0.19 -21.68
N ASP A 337 24.15 0.59 -22.71
CA ASP A 337 24.97 0.57 -23.93
C ASP A 337 26.16 1.55 -23.84
N ASP A 338 26.98 1.62 -24.89
CA ASP A 338 28.15 2.48 -24.97
C ASP A 338 27.82 3.98 -25.08
N GLU A 339 26.55 4.34 -25.25
CA GLU A 339 26.05 5.72 -25.19
C GLU A 339 25.43 6.07 -23.82
N ASN A 340 25.57 5.18 -22.84
CA ASN A 340 24.99 5.30 -21.51
C ASN A 340 23.45 5.34 -21.51
N ILE A 341 22.82 4.70 -22.51
CA ILE A 341 21.36 4.55 -22.60
C ILE A 341 20.96 3.25 -21.88
N HIS A 342 19.94 3.34 -21.04
CA HIS A 342 19.47 2.20 -20.25
C HIS A 342 18.47 1.35 -21.03
N TRP A 343 18.51 0.06 -20.73
CA TRP A 343 17.62 -0.95 -21.24
C TRP A 343 17.11 -1.78 -20.08
N TRP A 344 15.81 -2.03 -20.05
CA TRP A 344 15.19 -2.82 -18.98
C TRP A 344 14.39 -3.97 -19.57
N ARG A 345 14.51 -5.15 -18.96
CA ARG A 345 13.80 -6.34 -19.36
C ARG A 345 12.49 -6.44 -18.58
N ILE A 346 11.41 -6.00 -19.21
CA ILE A 346 10.08 -5.93 -18.61
C ILE A 346 9.18 -7.07 -19.09
N SER A 347 8.13 -7.34 -18.32
CA SER A 347 7.05 -8.24 -18.72
C SER A 347 5.83 -7.42 -19.12
N LEU A 348 5.24 -7.74 -20.26
CA LEU A 348 3.99 -7.18 -20.77
C LEU A 348 3.05 -8.32 -21.13
N VAL A 349 1.81 -8.01 -21.48
CA VAL A 349 0.80 -9.01 -21.87
C VAL A 349 0.34 -8.74 -23.29
N ALA A 350 0.26 -9.76 -24.13
CA ALA A 350 -0.25 -9.69 -25.49
C ALA A 350 -1.79 -9.71 -25.53
N ALA A 351 -2.38 -9.41 -26.69
CA ALA A 351 -3.84 -9.34 -26.84
C ALA A 351 -4.57 -10.68 -26.60
N ASP A 352 -3.87 -11.80 -26.75
CA ASP A 352 -4.35 -13.15 -26.46
C ASP A 352 -4.19 -13.57 -24.99
N GLY A 353 -3.65 -12.68 -24.14
CA GLY A 353 -3.39 -12.93 -22.73
C GLY A 353 -2.05 -13.59 -22.44
N THR A 354 -1.19 -13.80 -23.44
CA THR A 354 0.14 -14.40 -23.25
C THR A 354 1.11 -13.40 -22.63
N ASP A 355 1.82 -13.83 -21.59
CA ASP A 355 2.93 -13.05 -21.02
C ASP A 355 4.10 -13.00 -22.01
N GLN A 356 4.58 -11.80 -22.28
CA GLN A 356 5.77 -11.55 -23.08
C GLN A 356 6.84 -10.88 -22.21
N ARG A 357 8.10 -11.28 -22.41
CA ARG A 357 9.23 -10.69 -21.70
C ARG A 357 10.30 -10.26 -22.69
N GLY A 358 10.70 -9.00 -22.61
CA GLY A 358 11.65 -8.44 -23.55
C GLY A 358 12.19 -7.09 -23.08
N TRP A 359 13.07 -6.52 -23.88
CA TRP A 359 13.77 -5.29 -23.55
C TRP A 359 13.02 -4.06 -24.07
N VAL A 360 12.93 -3.05 -23.22
CA VAL A 360 12.51 -1.69 -23.55
C VAL A 360 13.70 -0.76 -23.40
N CYS A 361 13.86 0.16 -24.36
CA CYS A 361 14.92 1.16 -24.34
C CYS A 361 14.44 2.45 -23.66
N GLU A 362 15.32 3.08 -22.90
CA GLU A 362 15.12 4.41 -22.32
C GLU A 362 14.79 5.48 -23.36
N LYS A 363 15.40 5.38 -24.55
CA LYS A 363 15.36 6.43 -25.56
C LYS A 363 14.75 5.93 -26.86
N ALA A 364 13.77 6.68 -27.36
CA ALA A 364 13.16 6.49 -28.67
C ALA A 364 12.58 5.08 -28.92
N HIS A 365 12.16 4.36 -27.87
CA HIS A 365 11.47 3.08 -28.02
C HIS A 365 10.03 3.30 -28.51
N PRO A 366 9.60 2.72 -29.65
CA PRO A 366 8.26 2.93 -30.20
C PRO A 366 7.15 2.57 -29.20
N GLY A 367 6.18 3.47 -29.05
CA GLY A 367 5.06 3.28 -28.13
C GLY A 367 5.41 3.54 -26.65
N THR A 368 6.52 4.23 -26.37
CA THR A 368 6.89 4.63 -25.00
C THR A 368 7.03 6.14 -24.86
N THR A 369 6.73 6.64 -23.66
CA THR A 369 6.98 8.05 -23.28
C THR A 369 7.48 8.11 -21.85
N TRP A 370 8.30 9.11 -21.54
CA TRP A 370 8.63 9.47 -20.16
C TRP A 370 7.69 10.57 -19.71
N GLU A 371 7.02 10.33 -18.58
CA GLU A 371 6.06 11.23 -17.94
C GLU A 371 6.50 11.61 -16.53
N SER A 372 6.01 12.74 -16.04
CA SER A 372 6.18 13.12 -14.63
C SER A 372 5.21 12.32 -13.76
N PRO A 373 5.58 11.93 -12.52
CA PRO A 373 4.63 11.36 -11.56
C PRO A 373 3.39 12.24 -11.34
N TRP A 374 3.55 13.56 -11.45
CA TRP A 374 2.45 14.54 -11.36
C TRP A 374 1.44 14.43 -12.50
N ALA A 375 1.77 13.77 -13.61
CA ALA A 375 0.83 13.56 -14.71
C ALA A 375 -0.23 12.48 -14.37
N TRP A 376 -0.02 11.70 -13.31
CA TRP A 376 -0.83 10.54 -12.95
C TRP A 376 -0.96 9.55 -14.12
N PRO A 377 0.15 9.07 -14.70
CA PRO A 377 0.10 8.16 -15.84
C PRO A 377 -0.63 6.87 -15.47
N GLY A 378 -1.55 6.43 -16.33
CA GLY A 378 -2.40 5.25 -16.10
C GLY A 378 -3.65 5.50 -15.24
N PHE A 379 -3.80 6.68 -14.63
CA PHE A 379 -5.02 7.02 -13.89
C PHE A 379 -6.03 7.76 -14.77
N GLU A 380 -7.27 7.28 -14.71
CA GLU A 380 -8.39 7.90 -15.42
C GLU A 380 -9.55 8.14 -14.47
N ILE A 381 -10.23 9.26 -14.66
CA ILE A 381 -11.43 9.62 -13.91
C ILE A 381 -12.62 9.29 -14.78
N VAL A 382 -13.51 8.44 -14.28
CA VAL A 382 -14.77 8.11 -14.94
C VAL A 382 -15.90 8.71 -14.13
N ASP A 383 -16.71 9.55 -14.78
CA ASP A 383 -17.90 10.10 -14.15
C ASP A 383 -19.01 9.05 -14.14
N ALA A 384 -19.41 8.64 -12.95
CA ALA A 384 -20.50 7.70 -12.71
C ALA A 384 -21.72 8.35 -12.04
N THR A 385 -21.75 9.68 -11.88
CA THR A 385 -22.86 10.38 -11.20
C THR A 385 -24.22 10.16 -11.86
N GLY A 386 -24.24 9.96 -13.19
CA GLY A 386 -25.46 9.64 -13.95
C GLY A 386 -25.95 8.20 -13.79
N VAL A 387 -25.25 7.34 -13.04
CA VAL A 387 -25.63 5.93 -12.84
C VAL A 387 -26.52 5.80 -11.60
N ALA A 388 -27.84 5.75 -11.79
CA ALA A 388 -28.76 5.48 -10.70
C ALA A 388 -28.65 4.01 -10.25
N LEU A 389 -28.49 3.78 -8.94
CA LEU A 389 -28.40 2.43 -8.37
C LEU A 389 -29.63 1.57 -8.70
N THR A 390 -30.82 2.17 -8.70
CA THR A 390 -32.07 1.49 -9.08
C THR A 390 -32.05 1.03 -10.54
N ASP A 391 -31.55 1.86 -11.44
CA ASP A 391 -31.44 1.51 -12.87
C ASP A 391 -30.37 0.43 -13.09
N ALA A 392 -29.25 0.52 -12.38
CA ALA A 392 -28.21 -0.50 -12.40
C ALA A 392 -28.73 -1.85 -11.89
N PHE A 393 -29.54 -1.84 -10.83
CA PHE A 393 -30.19 -3.04 -10.29
C PHE A 393 -31.20 -3.63 -11.27
N ARG A 394 -32.09 -2.81 -11.85
CA ARG A 394 -33.05 -3.25 -12.88
C ARG A 394 -32.35 -3.87 -14.07
N ARG A 395 -31.30 -3.22 -14.60
CA ARG A 395 -30.46 -3.78 -15.66
C ARG A 395 -29.90 -5.13 -15.25
N ASN A 396 -29.35 -5.24 -14.03
CA ASN A 396 -28.79 -6.50 -13.55
C ASN A 396 -29.82 -7.63 -13.64
N LEU A 397 -31.05 -7.42 -13.16
CA LEU A 397 -32.13 -8.41 -13.25
C LEU A 397 -32.45 -8.79 -14.70
N SER A 398 -32.47 -7.82 -15.62
CA SER A 398 -32.69 -8.08 -17.05
C SER A 398 -31.56 -8.90 -17.68
N VAL A 399 -30.30 -8.55 -17.43
CA VAL A 399 -29.15 -9.23 -18.07
C VAL A 399 -28.82 -10.59 -17.45
N THR A 400 -29.21 -10.84 -16.18
CA THR A 400 -29.07 -12.15 -15.53
C THR A 400 -30.25 -13.08 -15.82
N GLY A 401 -31.27 -12.61 -16.55
CA GLY A 401 -32.50 -13.38 -16.81
C GLY A 401 -33.36 -13.60 -15.58
N SER A 402 -33.19 -12.77 -14.54
CA SER A 402 -33.97 -12.82 -13.30
C SER A 402 -35.28 -12.04 -13.40
N ALA A 403 -35.39 -11.10 -14.35
CA ALA A 403 -36.62 -10.37 -14.65
C ALA A 403 -37.55 -11.19 -15.57
N ASP A 404 -38.84 -11.18 -15.28
CA ASP A 404 -39.86 -11.75 -16.17
C ASP A 404 -40.06 -10.91 -17.45
N TRP A 405 -40.88 -11.37 -18.39
CA TRP A 405 -41.05 -10.69 -19.68
C TRP A 405 -41.68 -9.30 -19.57
N ARG A 406 -42.52 -9.03 -18.57
CA ARG A 406 -43.13 -7.71 -18.34
C ARG A 406 -42.12 -6.78 -17.70
N GLU A 407 -41.41 -7.27 -16.69
CA GLU A 407 -40.33 -6.55 -16.03
C GLU A 407 -39.22 -6.19 -17.03
N GLN A 408 -38.87 -7.09 -17.94
CA GLN A 408 -37.90 -6.80 -19.00
C GLN A 408 -38.32 -5.61 -19.86
N THR A 409 -39.59 -5.55 -20.30
CA THR A 409 -40.13 -4.41 -21.05
C THR A 409 -40.15 -3.12 -20.22
N GLU A 410 -40.54 -3.21 -18.94
CA GLU A 410 -40.51 -2.05 -18.04
C GLU A 410 -39.09 -1.51 -17.82
N PHE A 411 -38.10 -2.41 -17.72
CA PHE A 411 -36.70 -2.08 -17.43
C PHE A 411 -35.89 -1.68 -18.67
N GLU A 412 -36.47 -1.68 -19.87
CA GLU A 412 -35.77 -1.28 -21.11
C GLU A 412 -35.14 0.12 -21.01
N PRO A 413 -35.83 1.17 -20.52
CA PRO A 413 -35.23 2.50 -20.39
C PRO A 413 -34.06 2.54 -19.41
N SER A 414 -34.20 1.88 -18.25
CA SER A 414 -33.12 1.75 -17.25
C SER A 414 -31.91 1.01 -17.83
N THR A 415 -32.15 -0.07 -18.57
CA THR A 415 -31.10 -0.85 -19.24
C THR A 415 -30.36 -0.01 -20.28
N ALA A 416 -31.09 0.73 -21.11
CA ALA A 416 -30.51 1.62 -22.12
C ALA A 416 -29.68 2.75 -21.49
N ALA A 417 -30.17 3.39 -20.43
CA ALA A 417 -29.47 4.44 -19.71
C ALA A 417 -28.12 3.94 -19.16
N ILE A 418 -28.12 2.77 -18.53
CA ILE A 418 -26.92 2.19 -17.93
C ILE A 418 -25.94 1.70 -19.01
N ASN A 419 -26.41 1.06 -20.09
CA ASN A 419 -25.58 0.66 -21.25
C ASN A 419 -24.92 1.88 -21.93
N GLY A 420 -25.58 3.03 -21.90
CA GLY A 420 -25.03 4.30 -22.39
C GLY A 420 -23.99 4.93 -21.47
N SER A 421 -23.82 4.45 -20.23
CA SER A 421 -22.89 5.05 -19.26
C SER A 421 -21.43 4.78 -19.61
N VAL A 422 -20.59 5.80 -19.41
CA VAL A 422 -19.13 5.71 -19.66
C VAL A 422 -18.49 4.63 -18.77
N LEU A 423 -18.95 4.52 -17.52
CA LEU A 423 -18.50 3.50 -16.59
C LEU A 423 -18.75 2.10 -17.16
N LEU A 424 -19.98 1.79 -17.55
CA LEU A 424 -20.30 0.46 -18.03
C LEU A 424 -19.56 0.12 -19.32
N GLN A 425 -19.52 1.03 -20.30
CA GLN A 425 -18.79 0.80 -21.56
C GLN A 425 -17.31 0.50 -21.33
N ARG A 426 -16.69 1.13 -20.32
CA ARG A 426 -15.31 0.85 -19.94
C ARG A 426 -15.14 -0.51 -19.28
N LEU A 427 -16.06 -0.87 -18.39
CA LEU A 427 -16.09 -2.20 -17.78
C LEU A 427 -16.30 -3.27 -18.86
N GLU A 428 -17.20 -3.06 -19.81
CA GLU A 428 -17.46 -3.94 -20.96
C GLU A 428 -16.21 -4.15 -21.80
N ARG A 429 -15.50 -3.07 -22.15
CA ARG A 429 -14.21 -3.16 -22.84
C ARG A 429 -13.20 -4.00 -22.05
N THR A 430 -13.15 -3.81 -20.74
CA THR A 430 -12.22 -4.55 -19.87
C THR A 430 -12.56 -6.03 -19.82
N VAL A 431 -13.82 -6.39 -19.52
CA VAL A 431 -14.24 -7.80 -19.43
C VAL A 431 -14.23 -8.50 -20.78
N SER A 432 -14.37 -7.78 -21.90
CA SER A 432 -14.32 -8.37 -23.25
C SER A 432 -12.97 -8.94 -23.65
N ARG A 433 -11.93 -8.59 -22.90
CA ARG A 433 -10.56 -9.07 -23.06
C ARG A 433 -10.21 -10.23 -22.11
N ILE A 434 -11.17 -10.70 -21.30
CA ILE A 434 -10.99 -11.92 -20.50
C ILE A 434 -10.79 -13.10 -21.46
N PRO A 435 -9.72 -13.91 -21.28
CA PRO A 435 -9.55 -15.13 -22.07
C PRO A 435 -10.74 -16.09 -21.92
N LEU A 436 -11.27 -16.56 -23.05
CA LEU A 436 -12.37 -17.53 -23.07
C LEU A 436 -11.89 -18.89 -22.55
N GLN A 437 -12.70 -19.53 -21.71
CA GLN A 437 -12.48 -20.93 -21.33
C GLN A 437 -13.03 -21.88 -22.41
N TYR A 438 -12.60 -23.14 -22.41
CA TYR A 438 -13.06 -24.13 -23.38
C TYR A 438 -14.60 -24.26 -23.35
N GLY A 439 -15.23 -24.04 -24.51
CA GLY A 439 -16.70 -24.08 -24.66
C GLY A 439 -17.43 -22.79 -24.28
N GLU A 440 -16.72 -21.77 -23.75
CA GLU A 440 -17.30 -20.47 -23.43
C GLU A 440 -17.45 -19.61 -24.70
N LYS A 441 -18.62 -18.99 -24.87
CA LYS A 441 -18.87 -18.01 -25.94
C LYS A 441 -19.03 -16.63 -25.33
N LYS A 442 -18.66 -15.60 -26.09
CA LYS A 442 -18.94 -14.22 -25.72
C LYS A 442 -20.44 -14.02 -25.54
N SER A 443 -20.86 -13.47 -24.40
CA SER A 443 -22.27 -13.27 -24.11
C SER A 443 -22.65 -11.84 -24.46
N GLY A 444 -22.99 -11.60 -25.73
CA GLY A 444 -23.52 -10.33 -26.21
C GLY A 444 -23.68 -10.29 -27.72
N LYS A 445 -24.52 -9.37 -28.19
CA LYS A 445 -24.65 -9.04 -29.62
C LYS A 445 -23.66 -7.92 -29.94
N ASP A 446 -23.09 -7.93 -31.15
CA ASP A 446 -22.23 -6.86 -31.69
C ASP A 446 -20.86 -6.68 -31.00
N GLY A 447 -20.34 -7.72 -30.32
CA GLY A 447 -18.98 -7.72 -29.76
C GLY A 447 -18.84 -7.05 -28.38
N GLN A 448 -19.93 -6.49 -27.83
CA GLN A 448 -20.00 -6.04 -26.44
C GLN A 448 -20.25 -7.22 -25.50
N GLU A 449 -19.55 -7.26 -24.36
CA GLU A 449 -19.64 -8.35 -23.40
C GLU A 449 -20.42 -7.92 -22.17
N VAL A 450 -21.47 -8.66 -21.83
CA VAL A 450 -22.27 -8.35 -20.63
C VAL A 450 -21.40 -8.41 -19.38
N VAL A 451 -21.29 -7.28 -18.68
CA VAL A 451 -20.62 -7.17 -17.37
C VAL A 451 -21.48 -7.86 -16.32
N THR A 452 -20.89 -8.86 -15.66
CA THR A 452 -21.47 -9.59 -14.52
C THR A 452 -20.45 -9.65 -13.37
N ALA A 453 -20.91 -9.86 -12.14
CA ALA A 453 -20.03 -10.00 -10.97
C ALA A 453 -18.94 -11.07 -11.19
N ARG A 454 -19.31 -12.23 -11.74
CA ARG A 454 -18.37 -13.32 -12.05
C ARG A 454 -17.29 -12.93 -13.08
N LYS A 455 -17.63 -12.12 -14.07
CA LYS A 455 -16.66 -11.63 -15.06
C LYS A 455 -15.75 -10.55 -14.48
N LEU A 456 -16.29 -9.63 -13.68
CA LEU A 456 -15.47 -8.67 -12.94
C LEU A 456 -14.49 -9.39 -12.02
N GLN A 457 -14.94 -10.42 -11.29
CA GLN A 457 -14.07 -11.25 -10.46
C GLN A 457 -12.97 -11.94 -11.27
N ARG A 458 -13.29 -12.51 -12.44
CA ARG A 458 -12.28 -13.09 -13.34
C ARG A 458 -11.28 -12.06 -13.85
N ALA A 459 -11.74 -10.87 -14.21
CA ALA A 459 -10.88 -9.77 -14.63
C ALA A 459 -9.96 -9.31 -13.48
N MET A 460 -10.48 -9.19 -12.25
CA MET A 460 -9.67 -8.87 -11.06
C MET A 460 -8.66 -9.98 -10.71
N ASN A 461 -8.94 -11.25 -11.03
CA ASN A 461 -7.98 -12.35 -10.89
C ASN A 461 -6.98 -12.45 -12.03
N THR A 462 -7.12 -11.61 -13.05
CA THR A 462 -6.23 -11.54 -14.20
C THR A 462 -5.35 -10.30 -14.04
N SER A 463 -4.11 -10.46 -13.60
CA SER A 463 -3.24 -9.36 -13.13
C SER A 463 -3.24 -8.09 -14.01
N TRP A 464 -3.20 -8.24 -15.34
CA TRP A 464 -3.20 -7.12 -16.27
C TRP A 464 -4.55 -6.41 -16.38
N LEU A 465 -5.66 -7.16 -16.39
CA LEU A 465 -7.02 -6.58 -16.35
C LEU A 465 -7.36 -5.97 -14.99
N ALA A 466 -6.83 -6.56 -13.91
CA ALA A 466 -7.02 -6.07 -12.55
C ALA A 466 -6.48 -4.65 -12.38
N SER A 467 -5.37 -4.32 -13.04
CA SER A 467 -4.79 -2.97 -13.02
C SER A 467 -5.73 -1.90 -13.60
N GLU A 468 -6.62 -2.27 -14.52
CA GLU A 468 -7.62 -1.37 -15.12
C GLU A 468 -8.93 -1.29 -14.33
N LEU A 469 -9.14 -2.20 -13.36
CA LEU A 469 -10.29 -2.23 -12.46
C LEU A 469 -9.96 -1.77 -11.04
N ALA A 470 -8.67 -1.64 -10.72
CA ALA A 470 -8.20 -1.08 -9.47
C ALA A 470 -8.62 0.40 -9.37
N HIS A 471 -9.17 0.77 -8.22
CA HIS A 471 -9.71 2.09 -7.92
C HIS A 471 -8.87 2.79 -6.87
#